data_AF-A0A9C7PNS9-F1
#
_entry.id   AF-A0A9C7PNS9-F1
#
_cell.length_a   1.000
_cell.length_b   1.000
_cell.length_c   1.000
_cell.angle_alpha   90.00
_cell.angle_beta   90.00
_cell.angle_gamma   90.00
#
_symmetry.space_group_name_H-M   'P 1'
#
loop_
_entity.id
_entity.type
_entity.pdbx_description
1 polymer ?
#
loop_
_entity_poly.entity_id
_entity_poly.type
_entity_poly.pdbx_seq_one_letter_code
_entity_poly.pdbx_strand_id
1 'polypeptide(L)'
;MVAPDQRGYGETLGWEADYDADVRAFGMLNLVRDVLGLVWALDIGRVAAVVGHDFGSPVAAYCALLRPDVFCSVAMMSAPFAGPPRVSSNSGTLIHDQLATLQRPRSTTSGTTRLPRLTPTCTPVLRVYTIF
;
A
#
# COMPACT_ATOMS: atom_id res chain seq x y z
N MET A 1 13.41 10.93 10.16
CA MET A 1 13.44 9.49 9.81
C MET A 1 12.71 8.78 10.92
N VAL A 2 11.80 7.87 10.59
CA VAL A 2 11.04 7.09 11.58
C VAL A 2 11.23 5.61 11.30
N ALA A 3 11.27 4.81 12.35
CA ALA A 3 11.42 3.36 12.28
C ALA A 3 10.40 2.75 13.25
N PRO A 4 9.16 2.48 12.80
CA PRO A 4 8.18 1.79 13.62
C PRO A 4 8.47 0.29 13.70
N ASP A 5 8.19 -0.29 14.86
CA ASP A 5 8.08 -1.75 15.01
C ASP A 5 6.83 -2.23 14.26
N GLN A 6 6.92 -3.38 13.58
CA GLN A 6 5.73 -3.96 12.94
C GLN A 6 4.81 -4.59 13.98
N ARG A 7 3.54 -4.76 13.59
CA ARG A 7 2.54 -5.49 14.37
C ARG A 7 3.09 -6.84 14.81
N GLY A 8 3.03 -7.12 16.11
CA GLY A 8 3.57 -8.36 16.70
C GLY A 8 4.99 -8.22 17.25
N TYR A 9 5.66 -7.10 17.01
CA TYR A 9 7.00 -6.81 17.50
C TYR A 9 7.00 -5.64 18.48
N GLY A 10 8.04 -5.59 19.32
CA GLY A 10 8.25 -4.51 20.29
C GLY A 10 7.05 -4.32 21.21
N GLU A 11 6.68 -3.05 21.40
CA GLU A 11 5.54 -2.62 22.22
C GLU A 11 4.27 -2.35 21.38
N THR A 12 4.13 -3.01 20.22
CA THR A 12 2.92 -2.83 19.39
C THR A 12 1.69 -3.46 20.04
N LEU A 13 0.56 -2.77 19.97
CA LEU A 13 -0.71 -3.19 20.57
C LEU A 13 -1.82 -3.30 19.51
N GLY A 14 -3.00 -3.80 19.89
CA GLY A 14 -4.17 -3.88 19.00
C GLY A 14 -4.18 -5.10 18.07
N TRP A 15 -3.50 -6.17 18.48
CA TRP A 15 -3.53 -7.49 17.88
C TRP A 15 -3.74 -8.55 18.97
N GLU A 16 -4.33 -9.70 18.61
CA GLU A 16 -4.55 -10.80 19.53
C GLU A 16 -3.31 -11.71 19.58
N ALA A 17 -2.83 -11.98 20.80
CA ALA A 17 -1.63 -12.78 21.04
C ALA A 17 -1.91 -14.25 21.40
N ASP A 18 -3.18 -14.65 21.40
CA ASP A 18 -3.59 -16.01 21.72
C ASP A 18 -3.11 -16.99 20.64
N TYR A 19 -2.84 -18.23 21.06
CA TYR A 19 -2.33 -19.28 20.17
C TYR A 19 -3.26 -19.55 18.96
N ASP A 20 -4.57 -19.49 19.20
CA ASP A 20 -5.61 -19.74 18.19
C ASP A 20 -6.08 -18.46 17.47
N ALA A 21 -5.39 -17.32 17.64
CA ALA A 21 -5.74 -16.07 17.00
C ALA A 21 -5.63 -16.15 15.46
N ASP A 22 -6.46 -15.37 14.75
CA ASP A 22 -6.42 -15.36 13.28
C ASP A 22 -5.13 -14.69 12.76
N VAL A 23 -4.22 -15.51 12.24
CA VAL A 23 -2.95 -15.10 11.64
C VAL A 23 -3.12 -14.12 10.48
N ARG A 24 -4.30 -14.03 9.86
CA ARG A 24 -4.60 -13.04 8.81
C ARG A 24 -4.42 -11.60 9.29
N ALA A 25 -4.49 -11.35 10.60
CA ALA A 25 -4.19 -10.04 11.18
C ALA A 25 -2.78 -9.54 10.80
N PHE A 26 -1.81 -10.45 10.63
CA PHE A 26 -0.41 -10.13 10.27
C PHE A 26 -0.14 -10.17 8.76
N GLY A 27 -1.19 -10.24 7.93
CA GLY A 27 -1.06 -10.23 6.49
C GLY A 27 -0.46 -8.93 5.94
N MET A 28 0.24 -9.01 4.80
CA MET A 28 0.95 -7.88 4.18
C MET A 28 0.11 -6.60 4.03
N LEU A 29 -1.17 -6.73 3.66
CA LEU A 29 -2.06 -5.56 3.51
C LEU A 29 -2.34 -4.86 4.85
N ASN A 30 -2.38 -5.61 5.95
CA ASN A 30 -2.57 -5.03 7.29
C ASN A 30 -1.27 -4.35 7.76
N LEU A 31 -0.10 -4.96 7.51
CA LEU A 31 1.18 -4.32 7.80
C LEU A 31 1.35 -2.99 7.04
N VAL A 32 0.93 -2.93 5.77
CA VAL A 32 0.91 -1.67 5.00
C VAL A 32 -0.05 -0.65 5.59
N ARG A 33 -1.23 -1.10 6.07
CA ARG A 33 -2.18 -0.22 6.75
C ARG A 33 -1.61 0.36 8.04
N ASP A 34 -0.83 -0.41 8.79
CA ASP A 34 -0.18 0.05 10.01
C ASP A 34 0.85 1.15 9.70
N VAL A 35 1.68 0.96 8.67
CA VAL A 35 2.64 1.98 8.21
C VAL A 35 1.91 3.23 7.72
N LEU A 36 0.81 3.07 6.97
CA LEU A 36 0.01 4.20 6.50
C LEU A 36 -0.69 4.94 7.66
N GLY A 37 -1.19 4.20 8.65
CA GLY A 37 -1.79 4.74 9.86
C GLY A 37 -0.79 5.60 10.65
N LEU A 38 0.47 5.15 10.75
CA LEU A 38 1.54 5.95 11.33
C LEU A 38 1.79 7.23 10.53
N VAL A 39 1.90 7.14 9.21
CA VAL A 39 2.14 8.30 8.34
C VAL A 39 1.02 9.34 8.48
N TRP A 40 -0.23 8.88 8.59
CA TRP A 40 -1.38 9.73 8.86
C TRP A 40 -1.37 10.33 10.27
N ALA A 41 -1.03 9.55 11.30
CA ALA A 41 -0.93 10.04 12.66
C ALA A 41 0.16 11.12 12.83
N LEU A 42 1.18 11.09 11.98
CA LEU A 42 2.25 12.09 11.92
C LEU A 42 1.90 13.32 11.05
N ASP A 43 0.69 13.37 10.47
CA ASP A 43 0.24 14.40 9.52
C ASP A 43 1.16 14.55 8.29
N ILE A 44 1.66 13.42 7.78
CA ILE A 44 2.60 13.39 6.64
C ILE A 44 1.85 13.00 5.37
N GLY A 45 1.71 13.94 4.44
CA GLY A 45 1.05 13.70 3.16
C GLY A 45 1.91 12.94 2.14
N ARG A 46 3.24 13.02 2.22
CA ARG A 46 4.18 12.30 1.34
C ARG A 46 5.46 11.88 2.08
N VAL A 47 5.86 10.65 1.84
CA VAL A 47 7.08 10.00 2.31
C VAL A 47 8.09 9.96 1.17
N ALA A 48 9.32 10.37 1.47
CA ALA A 48 10.39 10.46 0.48
C ALA A 48 10.84 9.09 0.01
N ALA A 49 11.05 8.20 0.98
CA ALA A 49 11.46 6.83 0.76
C ALA A 49 10.90 5.92 1.86
N VAL A 50 10.48 4.73 1.46
CA VAL A 50 10.29 3.61 2.39
C VAL A 50 11.42 2.59 2.17
N VAL A 51 12.08 2.20 3.25
CA VAL A 51 13.25 1.32 3.22
C VAL A 51 12.95 0.07 4.03
N GLY A 52 13.11 -1.09 3.39
CA GLY A 52 12.88 -2.39 4.01
C GLY A 52 14.14 -3.26 4.00
N HIS A 53 14.39 -3.93 5.12
CA HIS A 53 15.42 -4.96 5.26
C HIS A 53 14.78 -6.30 5.68
N ASP A 54 15.23 -7.42 5.14
CA ASP A 54 14.65 -8.76 5.38
C ASP A 54 13.13 -8.76 5.23
N PHE A 55 12.38 -9.06 6.30
CA PHE A 55 10.92 -9.08 6.29
C PHE A 55 10.29 -7.71 6.01
N GLY A 56 11.02 -6.63 6.30
CA GLY A 56 10.61 -5.27 5.93
C GLY A 56 10.63 -5.00 4.42
N SER A 57 11.44 -5.72 3.64
CA SER A 57 11.51 -5.52 2.17
C SER A 57 10.17 -5.73 1.45
N PRO A 58 9.45 -6.86 1.63
CA PRO A 58 8.14 -7.02 1.02
C PRO A 58 7.13 -5.99 1.54
N VAL A 59 7.19 -5.58 2.82
CA VAL A 59 6.30 -4.54 3.38
C VAL A 59 6.54 -3.20 2.68
N ALA A 60 7.81 -2.79 2.54
CA ALA A 60 8.21 -1.57 1.82
C ALA A 60 7.77 -1.60 0.35
N ALA A 61 7.91 -2.76 -0.30
CA ALA A 61 7.48 -2.95 -1.68
C ALA A 61 5.96 -2.78 -1.84
N TYR A 62 5.17 -3.42 -0.97
CA TYR A 62 3.71 -3.28 -0.99
C TYR A 62 3.25 -1.86 -0.63
N CYS A 63 3.95 -1.14 0.25
CA CYS A 63 3.65 0.27 0.54
C CYS A 63 3.74 1.13 -0.73
N ALA A 64 4.85 1.03 -1.46
CA ALA A 64 5.07 1.78 -2.69
C ALA A 64 4.13 1.33 -3.82
N LEU A 65 3.79 0.04 -3.89
CA LEU A 65 2.89 -0.51 -4.90
C LEU A 65 1.44 -0.07 -4.68
N LEU A 66 0.96 -0.08 -3.43
CA LEU A 66 -0.43 0.19 -3.10
C LEU A 66 -0.73 1.69 -2.97
N ARG A 67 0.26 2.48 -2.51
CA ARG A 67 0.12 3.93 -2.28
C ARG A 67 1.29 4.72 -2.88
N PRO A 68 1.46 4.70 -4.22
CA PRO A 68 2.49 5.49 -4.89
C PRO A 68 2.29 7.01 -4.75
N ASP A 69 1.09 7.43 -4.36
CA ASP A 69 0.77 8.83 -4.02
C ASP A 69 1.42 9.29 -2.72
N VAL A 70 1.64 8.36 -1.77
CA VAL A 70 2.25 8.62 -0.45
C VAL A 70 3.74 8.28 -0.47
N PHE A 71 4.14 7.12 -0.98
CA PHE A 71 5.53 6.64 -0.94
C PHE A 71 6.24 6.88 -2.27
N CYS A 72 7.09 7.91 -2.34
CA CYS A 72 7.71 8.37 -3.58
C CYS A 72 8.86 7.47 -4.09
N SER A 73 9.54 6.76 -3.20
CA SER A 73 10.61 5.84 -3.56
C SER A 73 10.71 4.67 -2.57
N VAL A 74 11.33 3.58 -3.02
CA VAL A 74 11.49 2.36 -2.22
C VAL A 74 12.90 1.80 -2.34
N ALA A 75 13.46 1.35 -1.21
CA ALA A 75 14.69 0.56 -1.18
C ALA A 75 14.41 -0.77 -0.46
N MET A 76 14.83 -1.88 -1.08
CA MET A 76 14.68 -3.24 -0.55
C MET A 76 16.06 -3.85 -0.38
N MET A 77 16.29 -4.49 0.77
CA MET A 77 17.57 -5.11 1.13
C MET A 77 17.32 -6.53 1.63
N SER A 78 18.16 -7.46 1.20
CA SER A 78 18.25 -8.84 1.71
C SER A 78 17.04 -9.76 1.52
N ALA A 79 15.92 -9.29 0.94
CA ALA A 79 14.81 -10.14 0.53
C ALA A 79 14.17 -9.67 -0.79
N PRO A 80 14.12 -10.52 -1.84
CA PRO A 80 13.55 -10.16 -3.14
C PRO A 80 12.02 -10.05 -3.07
N PHE A 81 11.47 -9.07 -3.78
CA PHE A 81 10.03 -8.93 -3.98
C PHE A 81 9.64 -9.46 -5.38
N ALA A 82 8.85 -10.53 -5.42
CA ALA A 82 8.43 -11.19 -6.67
C ALA A 82 7.43 -10.37 -7.51
N GLY A 83 6.96 -9.23 -6.99
CA GLY A 83 5.88 -8.46 -7.59
C GLY A 83 4.49 -8.89 -7.12
N PRO A 84 3.45 -8.12 -7.47
CA PRO A 84 2.08 -8.51 -7.19
C PRO A 84 1.72 -9.84 -7.87
N PRO A 85 0.74 -10.58 -7.33
CA PRO A 85 0.17 -11.74 -8.01
C PRO A 85 -0.19 -11.39 -9.46
N ARG A 86 0.16 -12.28 -10.40
CA ARG A 86 -0.25 -12.11 -11.78
C ARG A 86 -1.77 -12.16 -11.83
N VAL A 87 -2.38 -11.12 -12.38
CA VAL A 87 -3.80 -11.19 -12.74
C VAL A 87 -3.91 -12.24 -13.83
N SER A 88 -4.51 -13.38 -13.52
CA SER A 88 -4.85 -14.36 -14.55
C SER A 88 -5.81 -13.68 -15.51
N SER A 89 -5.40 -13.47 -16.76
CA SER A 89 -6.37 -13.21 -17.81
C SER A 89 -7.15 -14.51 -18.01
N ASN A 90 -8.21 -14.71 -17.23
CA ASN A 90 -9.24 -15.64 -17.69
C ASN A 90 -9.83 -14.99 -18.94
N SER A 91 -9.27 -15.35 -20.09
CA SER A 91 -9.73 -14.97 -21.43
C SER A 91 -11.04 -15.70 -21.80
N GLY A 92 -11.90 -15.95 -20.82
CA GLY A 92 -13.26 -16.42 -21.04
C GLY A 92 -14.15 -15.20 -21.19
N THR A 93 -14.27 -14.72 -22.44
CA THR A 93 -14.92 -13.46 -22.86
C THR A 93 -14.24 -12.20 -22.33
N LEU A 94 -13.87 -11.31 -23.25
CA LEU A 94 -13.29 -10.01 -22.94
C LEU A 94 -14.16 -9.33 -21.88
N ILE A 95 -13.59 -9.03 -20.71
CA ILE A 95 -14.29 -8.34 -19.61
C ILE A 95 -14.94 -7.04 -20.14
N HIS A 96 -14.32 -6.42 -21.16
CA HIS A 96 -14.87 -5.28 -21.89
C HIS A 96 -16.18 -5.59 -22.64
N ASP A 97 -16.30 -6.77 -23.28
CA ASP A 97 -17.54 -7.20 -23.93
C ASP A 97 -18.62 -7.50 -22.89
N GLN A 98 -18.26 -8.17 -21.79
CA GLN A 98 -19.19 -8.44 -20.69
C GLN A 98 -19.66 -7.13 -20.03
N LEU A 99 -18.77 -6.18 -19.77
CA LEU A 99 -19.08 -4.84 -19.27
C LEU A 99 -19.97 -4.05 -20.25
N ALA A 100 -19.76 -4.22 -21.56
CA ALA A 100 -20.59 -3.57 -22.59
C ALA A 100 -22.01 -4.14 -22.64
N THR A 101 -22.19 -5.42 -22.26
CA THR A 101 -23.53 -6.04 -22.14
C THR A 101 -24.24 -5.70 -20.85
N LEU A 102 -23.54 -5.21 -19.81
CA LEU A 102 -24.20 -4.73 -18.61
C LEU A 102 -25.04 -3.50 -18.94
N GLN A 103 -26.26 -3.49 -18.43
CA GLN A 103 -27.17 -2.36 -18.62
C GLN A 103 -26.53 -1.11 -18.02
N ARG A 104 -26.11 -0.18 -18.89
CA ARG A 104 -25.43 1.06 -18.50
C ARG A 104 -26.23 1.71 -17.36
N PRO A 105 -25.64 1.93 -16.17
CA PRO A 105 -26.33 2.62 -15.11
C PRO A 105 -26.77 3.98 -15.66
N ARG A 106 -28.05 4.33 -15.48
CA ARG A 106 -28.56 5.65 -15.86
C ARG A 106 -27.87 6.68 -14.98
N SER A 107 -26.72 7.16 -15.43
CA SER A 107 -26.05 8.32 -14.85
C SER A 107 -26.78 9.56 -15.37
N THR A 108 -27.61 10.14 -14.52
CA THR A 108 -28.02 11.53 -14.69
C THR A 108 -26.83 12.42 -14.34
N THR A 109 -26.43 13.19 -15.35
CA THR A 109 -25.80 14.50 -15.29
C THR A 109 -24.28 14.59 -15.51
N SER A 110 -24.01 15.41 -16.53
CA SER A 110 -22.78 15.94 -17.09
C SER A 110 -21.82 16.60 -16.10
N GLY A 111 -20.51 16.39 -16.30
CA GLY A 111 -19.47 17.21 -15.69
C GLY A 111 -18.07 16.77 -16.16
N THR A 112 -17.55 17.43 -17.20
CA THR A 112 -16.15 17.27 -17.65
C THR A 112 -15.22 17.96 -16.65
N THR A 113 -14.90 17.32 -15.53
CA THR A 113 -13.87 17.81 -14.62
C THR A 113 -12.52 17.28 -15.08
N ARG A 114 -11.74 18.16 -15.71
CA ARG A 114 -10.33 17.93 -16.06
C ARG A 114 -9.53 17.81 -14.76
N LEU A 115 -9.04 16.61 -14.43
CA LEU A 115 -8.17 16.41 -13.27
C LEU A 115 -6.91 17.27 -13.41
N PRO A 116 -6.58 18.12 -12.41
CA PRO A 116 -5.35 18.91 -12.45
C PRO A 116 -4.14 17.98 -12.39
N ARG A 117 -3.16 18.28 -13.23
CA ARG A 117 -1.86 17.60 -13.27
C ARG A 117 -1.14 17.93 -11.96
N LEU A 118 -0.96 16.95 -11.08
CA LEU A 118 -0.18 17.10 -9.86
C LEU A 118 1.28 17.41 -10.25
N THR A 119 1.69 18.66 -10.09
CA THR A 119 3.09 19.06 -10.14
C THR A 119 3.77 18.59 -8.85
N PRO A 120 4.88 17.83 -8.89
CA PRO A 120 5.58 17.39 -7.69
C PRO A 120 6.42 18.54 -7.14
N THR A 121 5.80 19.49 -6.44
CA THR A 121 6.49 20.56 -5.73
C THR A 121 6.18 20.46 -4.24
N CYS A 122 6.84 19.50 -3.58
CA CYS A 122 7.21 19.61 -2.17
C CYS A 122 8.21 18.50 -1.89
N THR A 123 9.44 18.87 -1.55
CA THR A 123 10.52 17.95 -1.18
C THR A 123 10.04 17.04 -0.04
N PRO A 124 9.84 15.74 -0.28
CA PRO A 124 9.46 14.86 0.81
C PRO A 124 10.70 14.67 1.71
N VAL A 125 10.53 14.89 3.01
CA VAL A 125 11.64 14.91 3.98
C VAL A 125 11.68 13.65 4.84
N LEU A 126 10.58 12.89 4.91
CA LEU A 126 10.50 11.70 5.76
C LEU A 126 10.98 10.45 5.03
N ARG A 127 11.91 9.73 5.65
CA ARG A 127 12.22 8.34 5.33
C ARG A 127 11.66 7.42 6.40
N VAL A 128 10.93 6.39 5.98
CA VAL A 128 10.36 5.35 6.86
C VAL A 128 11.21 4.10 6.70
N TYR A 129 11.62 3.50 7.82
CA TYR A 129 12.39 2.27 7.85
C TYR A 129 11.59 1.18 8.52
N THR A 130 11.56 0.00 7.91
CA THR A 130 10.94 -1.19 8.50
C THR A 130 12.04 -2.23 8.66
N ILE A 131 12.39 -2.51 9.92
CA ILE A 131 13.37 -3.54 10.27
C ILE A 131 12.74 -4.33 11.42
N PHE A 132 12.18 -5.48 11.07
CA PHE A 132 11.35 -6.36 11.91
C PHE A 132 10.03 -5.71 12.35
#